data_AF-A0A2M7FMQ9-F1
#
_entry.id   AF-A0A2M7FMQ9-F1
#
_cell.length_a   1.000
_cell.length_b   1.000
_cell.length_c   1.000
_cell.angle_alpha   90.00
_cell.angle_beta   90.00
_cell.angle_gamma   90.00
#
_symmetry.space_group_name_H-M   'P 1'
#
loop_
_entity.id
_entity.type
_entity.pdbx_description
1 polymer ?
#
loop_
_entity_poly.entity_id
_entity_poly.type
_entity_poly.pdbx_seq_one_letter_code
_entity_poly.pdbx_strand_id
1 'polypeptide(L)'
;MDTRSLGLTAWSAGLALLAYAVLTLQLQQQGSLKAPREWAKLTILLAVLSSLAWAGFELAFATGASPVFSVLAGLADQLRYASWFAFLLVLLRFSRARTEGFSLAGLISVAAVLGSWGPLALVLQTLGIQRLGDPARLFLFASMALPVFALVLLEQVFRNATQDARWNIKPLCLGLAGIFLFDLYLFSQAVLFNHPDEDASSIRGAVHALM
;
A
#
# COMPACT_ATOMS: atom_id res chain seq x y z
N MET A 1 19.44 -6.57 12.22
CA MET A 1 19.43 -5.10 12.15
C MET A 1 20.70 -4.51 12.75
N ASP A 2 21.65 -4.20 11.88
CA ASP A 2 22.83 -3.41 12.20
C ASP A 2 22.43 -1.96 12.55
N THR A 3 23.21 -1.28 13.38
CA THR A 3 22.95 0.12 13.76
C THR A 3 22.89 1.07 12.57
N ARG A 4 23.59 0.75 11.47
CA ARG A 4 23.55 1.50 10.21
C ARG A 4 22.22 1.32 9.47
N SER A 5 21.67 0.10 9.41
CA SER A 5 20.41 -0.14 8.72
C SER A 5 19.23 0.51 9.47
N LEU A 6 19.25 0.50 10.81
CA LEU A 6 18.27 1.22 11.63
C LEU A 6 18.26 2.73 11.36
N GLY A 7 19.44 3.35 11.25
CA GLY A 7 19.55 4.77 10.91
C GLY A 7 18.96 5.07 9.54
N LEU A 8 19.26 4.24 8.53
CA LEU A 8 18.73 4.41 7.18
C LEU A 8 17.20 4.26 7.13
N THR A 9 16.64 3.26 7.84
CA THR A 9 15.20 3.08 7.98
C THR A 9 14.52 4.28 8.63
N ALA A 10 15.11 4.86 9.68
CA ALA A 10 14.55 6.04 10.33
C ALA A 10 14.52 7.26 9.38
N TRP A 11 15.60 7.51 8.64
CA TRP A 11 15.64 8.60 7.66
C TRP A 11 14.64 8.39 6.52
N SER A 12 14.54 7.17 5.99
CA SER A 12 13.63 6.85 4.89
C SER A 12 12.16 6.95 5.32
N ALA A 13 11.80 6.44 6.50
CA ALA A 13 10.47 6.57 7.08
C ALA A 13 10.13 8.04 7.41
N GLY A 14 11.10 8.82 7.91
CA GLY A 14 10.94 10.25 8.15
C GLY A 14 10.64 11.04 6.87
N LEU A 15 11.35 10.75 5.77
CA LEU A 15 11.07 11.34 4.46
C LEU A 15 9.68 10.97 3.94
N ALA A 16 9.28 9.70 4.05
CA ALA A 16 7.94 9.25 3.67
C ALA A 16 6.85 9.97 4.47
N LEU A 17 7.04 10.09 5.78
CA LEU A 17 6.11 10.77 6.67
C LEU A 17 5.92 12.23 6.26
N LEU A 18 7.02 12.95 5.99
CA LEU A 18 6.96 14.34 5.53
C LEU A 18 6.26 14.47 4.17
N ALA A 19 6.60 13.61 3.20
CA ALA A 19 5.98 13.63 1.87
C ALA A 19 4.47 13.41 1.95
N TYR A 20 4.02 12.39 2.69
CA TYR A 20 2.59 12.14 2.87
C TYR A 20 1.89 13.21 3.72
N ALA A 21 2.58 13.86 4.65
CA ALA A 21 2.01 14.97 5.43
C ALA A 21 1.73 16.16 4.51
N VAL A 22 2.70 16.53 3.66
CA VAL A 22 2.53 17.58 2.66
C VAL A 22 1.40 17.24 1.69
N LEU A 23 1.35 16.01 1.18
CA LEU A 23 0.29 15.56 0.29
C LEU A 23 -1.10 15.63 0.95
N THR A 24 -1.21 15.22 2.21
CA THR A 24 -2.45 15.31 2.99
C THR A 24 -2.93 16.76 3.10
N LEU A 25 -2.01 17.69 3.45
CA LEU A 25 -2.33 19.11 3.57
C LEU A 25 -2.75 19.72 2.23
N GLN A 26 -2.05 19.37 1.14
CA GLN A 26 -2.42 19.83 -0.21
C GLN A 26 -3.81 19.35 -0.63
N LEU A 27 -4.12 18.07 -0.40
CA LEU A 27 -5.44 17.50 -0.70
C LEU A 27 -6.57 18.18 0.09
N GLN A 28 -6.32 18.53 1.36
CA GLN A 28 -7.27 19.27 2.18
C GLN A 28 -7.46 20.72 1.69
N GLN A 29 -6.38 21.42 1.33
CA GLN A 29 -6.43 22.79 0.82
C GLN A 29 -7.17 22.89 -0.53
N GLN A 30 -7.00 21.90 -1.40
CA GLN A 30 -7.74 21.79 -2.66
C GLN A 30 -9.21 21.36 -2.47
N GLY A 31 -9.62 21.04 -1.24
CA GLY A 31 -10.91 20.47 -0.88
C GLY A 31 -12.11 21.43 -0.89
N SER A 32 -11.90 22.75 -1.02
CA SER A 32 -13.01 23.71 -1.11
C SER A 32 -13.26 24.06 -2.58
N LEU A 33 -14.12 23.28 -3.25
CA LEU A 33 -15.02 23.68 -4.35
C LEU A 33 -15.80 22.45 -4.86
N LYS A 34 -17.13 22.56 -4.74
CA LYS A 34 -18.22 21.60 -4.99
C LYS A 34 -18.08 20.77 -6.28
N ALA A 35 -17.98 19.44 -6.20
CA ALA A 35 -18.14 18.56 -7.37
C ALA A 35 -18.47 17.09 -6.99
N PRO A 36 -19.25 16.36 -7.83
CA PRO A 36 -19.82 15.02 -7.59
C PRO A 36 -18.82 13.83 -7.56
N ARG A 37 -17.55 14.09 -7.22
CA ARG A 37 -16.45 13.11 -7.16
C ARG A 37 -16.00 12.78 -5.73
N GLU A 38 -16.88 12.94 -4.75
CA GLU A 38 -16.58 12.84 -3.32
C GLU A 38 -15.95 11.50 -2.92
N TRP A 39 -16.45 10.38 -3.44
CA TRP A 39 -15.91 9.05 -3.12
C TRP A 39 -14.45 8.85 -3.53
N ALA A 40 -14.05 9.37 -4.70
CA ALA A 40 -12.66 9.28 -5.15
C ALA A 40 -11.74 10.15 -4.28
N LYS A 41 -12.22 11.33 -3.86
CA LYS A 41 -11.51 12.23 -2.94
C LYS A 41 -11.36 11.62 -1.52
N LEU A 42 -12.41 11.00 -1.00
CA LEU A 42 -12.37 10.36 0.32
C LEU A 42 -11.44 9.15 0.34
N THR A 43 -11.49 8.32 -0.71
CA THR A 43 -10.63 7.12 -0.79
C THR A 43 -9.15 7.46 -1.01
N ILE A 44 -8.81 8.48 -1.82
CA ILE A 44 -7.42 8.93 -1.92
C ILE A 44 -6.93 9.55 -0.61
N LEU A 45 -7.75 10.34 0.08
CA LEU A 45 -7.38 10.90 1.37
C LEU A 45 -7.12 9.79 2.40
N LEU A 46 -7.97 8.77 2.43
CA LEU A 46 -7.78 7.60 3.29
C LEU A 46 -6.49 6.84 2.94
N ALA A 47 -6.17 6.68 1.66
CA ALA A 47 -4.94 6.04 1.20
C ALA A 47 -3.68 6.82 1.61
N VAL A 48 -3.72 8.14 1.53
CA VAL A 48 -2.62 9.00 1.95
C VAL A 48 -2.48 9.02 3.48
N LEU A 49 -3.58 9.12 4.23
CA LEU A 49 -3.55 9.10 5.69
C LEU A 49 -3.07 7.76 6.26
N SER A 50 -3.47 6.64 5.65
CA SER A 50 -2.96 5.31 6.04
C SER A 50 -1.48 5.15 5.69
N SER A 51 -1.02 5.71 4.56
CA SER A 51 0.42 5.76 4.22
C SER A 51 1.21 6.62 5.21
N LEU A 52 0.64 7.75 5.64
CA LEU A 52 1.22 8.61 6.68
C LEU A 52 1.35 7.88 8.02
N ALA A 53 0.30 7.18 8.44
CA ALA A 53 0.29 6.41 9.68
C ALA A 53 1.34 5.29 9.65
N TRP A 54 1.44 4.58 8.52
CA TRP A 54 2.46 3.55 8.31
C TRP A 54 3.87 4.11 8.48
N ALA A 55 4.21 5.19 7.77
CA ALA A 55 5.52 5.83 7.86
C ALA A 55 5.83 6.33 9.29
N GLY A 56 4.82 6.84 10.00
CA GLY A 56 4.95 7.28 11.38
C GLY A 56 5.24 6.14 12.36
N PHE A 57 4.54 5.01 12.22
CA PHE A 57 4.78 3.84 13.06
C PHE A 57 6.11 3.16 12.75
N GLU A 58 6.52 3.12 11.49
CA GLU A 58 7.83 2.61 11.10
C GLU A 58 8.97 3.48 11.66
N LEU A 59 8.83 4.80 11.59
CA LEU A 59 9.77 5.74 12.21
C LEU A 59 9.84 5.57 13.73
N ALA A 60 8.70 5.44 14.40
CA ALA A 60 8.64 5.22 15.84
C ALA A 60 9.36 3.91 16.22
N PHE A 61 9.14 2.84 15.47
CA PHE A 61 9.86 1.58 15.69
C PHE A 61 11.37 1.72 15.45
N ALA A 62 11.79 2.36 14.35
CA ALA A 62 13.20 2.51 13.97
C ALA A 62 14.01 3.38 14.97
N THR A 63 13.35 4.33 15.64
CA THR A 63 13.97 5.19 16.66
C THR A 63 14.05 4.56 18.06
N GLY A 64 13.67 3.28 18.18
CA GLY A 64 13.77 2.52 19.43
C GLY A 64 12.58 2.72 20.38
N ALA A 65 11.41 3.11 19.86
CA ALA A 65 10.19 3.05 20.65
C ALA A 65 9.77 1.58 20.95
N SER A 66 8.60 1.40 21.55
CA SER A 66 8.08 0.07 21.91
C SER A 66 7.97 -0.89 20.71
N PRO A 67 8.25 -2.20 20.87
CA PRO A 67 8.04 -3.22 19.83
C PRO A 67 6.61 -3.26 19.26
N VAL A 68 5.62 -2.75 20.02
CA VAL A 68 4.23 -2.60 19.56
C VAL A 68 4.13 -1.79 18.26
N PHE A 69 5.03 -0.82 18.04
CA PHE A 69 5.03 -0.01 16.82
C PHE A 69 5.34 -0.82 15.56
N SER A 70 6.07 -1.93 15.64
CA SER A 70 6.27 -2.84 14.50
C SER A 70 4.97 -3.53 14.07
N VAL A 71 4.16 -3.98 15.04
CA VAL A 71 2.83 -4.54 14.78
C VAL A 71 1.88 -3.48 14.21
N LEU A 72 1.89 -2.27 14.78
CA LEU A 72 1.10 -1.15 14.28
C LEU A 72 1.51 -0.73 12.86
N ALA A 73 2.81 -0.73 12.55
CA ALA A 73 3.31 -0.47 11.22
C ALA A 73 2.82 -1.53 10.22
N GLY A 74 2.90 -2.82 10.55
CA GLY A 74 2.36 -3.89 9.70
C GLY A 74 0.86 -3.76 9.44
N LEU A 75 0.07 -3.44 10.48
CA LEU A 75 -1.36 -3.18 10.36
C LEU A 75 -1.67 -1.95 9.50
N ALA A 76 -0.88 -0.87 9.67
CA ALA A 76 -1.03 0.33 8.87
C ALA A 76 -0.64 0.12 7.41
N ASP A 77 0.37 -0.70 7.11
CA ASP A 77 0.73 -1.07 5.72
C ASP A 77 -0.39 -1.87 5.06
N GLN A 78 -1.02 -2.78 5.81
CA GLN A 78 -2.19 -3.52 5.32
C GLN A 78 -3.37 -2.59 5.02
N LEU A 79 -3.66 -1.65 5.94
CA LEU A 79 -4.69 -0.65 5.75
C LEU A 79 -4.38 0.28 4.57
N ARG A 80 -3.10 0.60 4.36
CA ARG A 80 -2.60 1.37 3.22
C ARG A 80 -2.92 0.67 1.91
N TYR A 81 -2.58 -0.62 1.78
CA TYR A 81 -2.93 -1.41 0.59
C TYR A 81 -4.44 -1.47 0.35
N ALA A 82 -5.23 -1.76 1.40
CA ALA A 82 -6.69 -1.80 1.29
C ALA A 82 -7.28 -0.46 0.83
N SER A 83 -6.71 0.65 1.31
CA SER A 83 -7.12 2.01 0.93
C SER A 83 -6.76 2.34 -0.53
N TRP A 84 -5.57 1.94 -0.99
CA TRP A 84 -5.19 2.07 -2.40
C TRP A 84 -6.06 1.20 -3.31
N PHE A 85 -6.40 -0.03 -2.91
CA PHE A 85 -7.35 -0.87 -3.64
C PHE A 85 -8.71 -0.20 -3.75
N ALA A 86 -9.23 0.34 -2.65
CA ALA A 86 -10.51 1.06 -2.63
C ALA A 86 -10.49 2.26 -3.59
N PHE A 87 -9.42 3.05 -3.57
CA PHE A 87 -9.25 4.17 -4.49
C PHE A 87 -9.24 3.73 -5.97
N LEU A 88 -8.42 2.73 -6.33
CA LEU A 88 -8.34 2.22 -7.70
C LEU A 88 -9.68 1.61 -8.17
N LEU A 89 -10.38 0.88 -7.29
CA LEU A 89 -11.70 0.33 -7.57
C LEU A 89 -12.75 1.42 -7.79
N VAL A 90 -12.68 2.53 -7.04
CA VAL A 90 -13.55 3.70 -7.26
C VAL A 90 -13.27 4.32 -8.63
N LEU A 91 -12.00 4.47 -9.03
CA LEU A 91 -11.65 4.95 -10.38
C LEU A 91 -12.14 4.02 -11.50
N LEU A 92 -12.05 2.70 -11.30
CA LEU A 92 -12.57 1.70 -12.23
C LEU A 92 -14.09 1.79 -12.37
N ARG A 93 -14.81 1.97 -11.27
CA ARG A 93 -16.27 2.10 -11.26
C ARG A 93 -16.75 3.28 -12.11
N PHE A 94 -15.99 4.39 -12.14
CA PHE A 94 -16.30 5.54 -12.98
C PHE A 94 -15.96 5.32 -14.46
N SER A 95 -15.04 4.40 -14.76
CA SER A 95 -14.54 4.14 -16.12
C SER A 95 -15.29 3.00 -16.84
N ARG A 96 -16.48 2.62 -16.35
CA ARG A 96 -17.25 1.40 -16.67
C ARG A 96 -17.67 1.19 -18.14
N ALA A 97 -17.18 1.99 -19.07
CA ALA A 97 -17.45 1.80 -20.49
C ALA A 97 -16.77 0.57 -21.10
N ARG A 98 -15.74 -0.05 -20.47
CA ARG A 98 -14.89 -1.03 -21.18
C ARG A 98 -14.07 -2.03 -20.34
N THR A 99 -14.53 -2.48 -19.17
CA THR A 99 -13.82 -3.59 -18.47
C THR A 99 -13.99 -4.90 -19.23
N GLU A 100 -13.19 -5.12 -20.27
CA GLU A 100 -13.04 -6.41 -20.93
C GLU A 100 -12.08 -7.29 -20.11
N GLY A 101 -12.56 -8.43 -19.61
CA GLY A 101 -11.74 -9.47 -18.97
C GLY A 101 -12.11 -9.79 -17.51
N PHE A 102 -12.25 -8.79 -16.63
CA PHE A 102 -12.52 -9.01 -15.20
C PHE A 102 -13.82 -8.35 -14.73
N SER A 103 -14.60 -9.09 -13.93
CA SER A 103 -15.78 -8.51 -13.28
C SER A 103 -15.35 -7.61 -12.12
N LEU A 104 -15.93 -6.40 -12.04
CA LEU A 104 -15.65 -5.47 -10.93
C LEU A 104 -15.96 -6.11 -9.57
N ALA A 105 -16.99 -6.95 -9.49
CA ALA A 105 -17.33 -7.71 -8.29
C ALA A 105 -16.20 -8.68 -7.90
N GLY A 106 -15.61 -9.41 -8.84
CA GLY A 106 -14.48 -10.29 -8.59
C GLY A 106 -13.25 -9.53 -8.07
N LEU A 107 -12.95 -8.37 -8.66
CA LEU A 107 -11.86 -7.50 -8.18
C LEU A 107 -12.13 -7.01 -6.75
N ILE A 108 -13.36 -6.61 -6.42
CA ILE A 108 -13.74 -6.22 -5.05
C ILE A 108 -13.58 -7.38 -4.07
N SER A 109 -14.00 -8.59 -4.46
CA SER A 109 -13.84 -9.79 -3.63
C SER A 109 -12.37 -10.11 -3.35
N VAL A 110 -11.51 -10.06 -4.37
CA VAL A 110 -10.07 -10.27 -4.18
C VAL A 110 -9.46 -9.18 -3.29
N ALA A 111 -9.84 -7.92 -3.48
CA ALA A 111 -9.39 -6.81 -2.64
C ALA A 111 -9.78 -7.02 -1.17
N ALA A 112 -11.00 -7.49 -0.90
CA ALA A 112 -11.48 -7.76 0.45
C ALA A 112 -10.74 -8.94 1.10
N VAL A 113 -10.49 -10.01 0.36
CA VAL A 113 -9.74 -11.17 0.84
C VAL A 113 -8.29 -10.78 1.17
N LEU A 114 -7.61 -10.12 0.24
CA LEU A 114 -6.23 -9.69 0.45
C LEU A 114 -6.11 -8.65 1.55
N GLY A 115 -7.01 -7.67 1.61
CA GLY A 115 -7.02 -6.62 2.62
C GLY A 115 -7.31 -7.12 4.05
N SER A 116 -8.09 -8.19 4.19
CA SER A 116 -8.42 -8.78 5.49
C SER A 116 -7.39 -9.79 6.01
N TRP A 117 -6.41 -10.20 5.18
CA TRP A 117 -5.44 -11.22 5.55
C TRP A 117 -4.57 -10.84 6.77
N GLY A 118 -4.05 -9.61 6.82
CA GLY A 118 -3.20 -9.17 7.95
C GLY A 118 -3.87 -9.27 9.32
N PRO A 119 -5.04 -8.63 9.54
CA PRO A 119 -5.79 -8.77 10.79
C PRO A 119 -6.18 -10.21 11.10
N LEU A 120 -6.58 -10.98 10.09
CA LEU A 120 -6.92 -12.39 10.26
C LEU A 120 -5.71 -13.20 10.76
N ALA A 121 -4.52 -12.98 10.18
CA ALA A 121 -3.29 -13.65 10.60
C ALA A 121 -2.93 -13.33 12.05
N LEU A 122 -3.10 -12.08 12.49
CA LEU A 122 -2.89 -11.69 13.89
C LEU A 122 -3.89 -12.38 14.83
N VAL A 123 -5.18 -12.42 14.47
CA VAL A 123 -6.20 -13.13 15.27
C VAL A 123 -5.84 -14.61 15.38
N LEU A 124 -5.50 -15.27 14.27
CA LEU A 124 -5.11 -16.69 14.28
C LEU A 124 -3.88 -16.95 15.15
N GLN A 125 -2.89 -16.05 15.13
CA GLN A 125 -1.72 -16.11 16.01
C GLN A 125 -2.12 -16.00 17.48
N THR A 126 -2.98 -15.05 17.85
CA THR A 126 -3.45 -14.89 19.24
C THR A 126 -4.26 -16.08 19.76
N LEU A 127 -4.96 -16.79 18.87
CA LEU A 127 -5.72 -18.00 19.19
C LEU A 127 -4.86 -19.28 19.22
N GLY A 128 -3.55 -19.17 18.94
CA GLY A 128 -2.64 -20.32 18.90
C GLY A 128 -2.91 -21.31 17.77
N ILE A 129 -3.65 -20.89 16.73
CA ILE A 129 -4.02 -21.75 15.60
C ILE A 129 -2.88 -21.78 14.59
N GLN A 130 -1.99 -22.76 14.70
CA GLN A 130 -0.87 -22.95 13.76
C GLN A 130 -1.12 -24.04 12.71
N ARG A 131 -2.38 -24.29 12.34
CA ARG A 131 -2.76 -25.46 11.52
C ARG A 131 -2.58 -25.32 10.00
N LEU A 132 -2.09 -24.18 9.53
CA LEU A 132 -1.92 -23.87 8.11
C LEU A 132 -0.43 -23.90 7.72
N GLY A 133 0.17 -25.09 7.58
CA GLY A 133 1.51 -25.26 7.02
C GLY A 133 2.61 -24.43 7.71
N ASP A 134 3.58 -23.94 6.94
CA ASP A 134 4.60 -22.98 7.38
C ASP A 134 3.98 -21.55 7.39
N PRO A 135 3.61 -21.00 8.56
CA PRO A 135 2.87 -19.75 8.64
C PRO A 135 3.68 -18.56 8.11
N ALA A 136 5.01 -18.63 8.21
CA ALA A 136 5.91 -17.58 7.75
C ALA A 136 5.88 -17.48 6.22
N ARG A 137 5.94 -18.62 5.51
CA ARG A 137 5.85 -18.65 4.05
C ARG A 137 4.52 -18.14 3.54
N LEU A 138 3.41 -18.58 4.14
CA LEU A 138 2.08 -18.10 3.75
C LEU A 138 1.95 -16.58 3.93
N PHE A 139 2.52 -16.03 5.00
CA PHE A 139 2.56 -14.59 5.22
C PHE A 139 3.37 -13.85 4.14
N LEU A 140 4.53 -14.39 3.74
CA LEU A 140 5.35 -13.82 2.67
C LEU A 140 4.63 -13.85 1.32
N PHE A 141 4.00 -14.97 0.96
CA PHE A 141 3.20 -15.07 -0.26
C PHE A 141 2.02 -14.10 -0.27
N ALA A 142 1.30 -13.98 0.86
CA ALA A 142 0.20 -13.04 0.96
C ALA A 142 0.67 -11.58 0.86
N SER A 143 1.82 -11.26 1.46
CA SER A 143 2.45 -9.94 1.36
C SER A 143 2.84 -9.62 -0.09
N MET A 144 3.39 -10.59 -0.83
CA MET A 144 3.71 -10.46 -2.25
C MET A 144 2.45 -10.32 -3.12
N ALA A 145 1.34 -10.96 -2.76
CA ALA A 145 0.09 -10.86 -3.51
C ALA A 145 -0.50 -9.45 -3.50
N LEU A 146 -0.22 -8.64 -2.46
CA LEU A 146 -0.72 -7.27 -2.33
C LEU A 146 -0.24 -6.35 -3.47
N PRO A 147 1.08 -6.13 -3.72
CA PRO A 147 1.53 -5.30 -4.82
C PRO A 147 1.21 -5.90 -6.19
N VAL A 148 1.20 -7.23 -6.34
CA VAL A 148 0.77 -7.86 -7.61
C VAL A 148 -0.66 -7.44 -7.93
N PHE A 149 -1.57 -7.55 -6.96
CA PHE A 149 -2.95 -7.17 -7.15
C PHE A 149 -3.11 -5.64 -7.33
N ALA A 150 -2.30 -4.84 -6.62
CA ALA A 150 -2.25 -3.39 -6.82
C ALA A 150 -1.91 -3.02 -8.27
N LEU A 151 -0.88 -3.67 -8.84
CA LEU A 151 -0.46 -3.48 -10.23
C LEU A 151 -1.53 -3.92 -11.22
N VAL A 152 -2.23 -5.04 -10.96
CA VAL A 152 -3.37 -5.47 -11.78
C VAL A 152 -4.46 -4.41 -11.78
N LEU A 153 -4.88 -3.93 -10.61
CA LEU A 153 -5.88 -2.85 -10.52
C LEU A 153 -5.42 -1.58 -11.23
N LEU A 154 -4.14 -1.23 -11.11
CA LEU A 154 -3.55 -0.06 -11.74
C LEU A 154 -3.54 -0.19 -13.27
N GLU A 155 -3.21 -1.36 -13.81
CA GLU A 155 -3.28 -1.65 -15.24
C GLU A 155 -4.74 -1.52 -15.74
N GLN A 156 -5.69 -2.07 -15.00
CA GLN A 156 -7.11 -1.95 -15.34
C GLN A 156 -7.55 -0.47 -15.36
N VAL A 157 -7.09 0.35 -14.40
CA VAL A 157 -7.39 1.79 -14.36
C VAL A 157 -6.82 2.50 -15.59
N PHE A 158 -5.56 2.21 -15.92
CA PHE A 158 -4.89 2.83 -17.06
C PHE A 158 -5.52 2.43 -18.40
N ARG A 159 -5.82 1.14 -18.61
CA ARG A 159 -6.44 0.62 -19.84
C ARG A 159 -7.85 1.16 -20.06
N ASN A 160 -8.61 1.33 -18.98
CA ASN A 160 -10.00 1.80 -19.04
C ASN A 160 -10.14 3.32 -19.05
N ALA A 161 -9.04 4.07 -18.91
CA ALA A 161 -9.06 5.53 -18.98
C ALA A 161 -9.45 6.04 -20.38
N THR A 162 -10.38 6.99 -20.43
CA THR A 162 -10.78 7.68 -21.67
C THR A 162 -9.62 8.48 -22.26
N GLN A 163 -9.65 8.75 -23.57
CA GLN A 163 -8.57 9.46 -24.26
C GLN A 163 -8.23 10.81 -23.61
N ASP A 164 -9.25 11.54 -23.16
CA ASP A 164 -9.08 12.83 -22.46
C ASP A 164 -8.50 12.68 -21.06
N ALA A 165 -8.85 11.60 -20.33
CA ALA A 165 -8.37 11.34 -18.98
C ALA A 165 -6.96 10.72 -18.93
N ARG A 166 -6.50 10.11 -20.03
CA ARG A 166 -5.20 9.41 -20.11
C ARG A 166 -4.03 10.32 -19.78
N TRP A 167 -4.05 11.59 -20.21
CA TRP A 167 -2.96 12.52 -19.90
C TRP A 167 -2.91 12.91 -18.42
N ASN A 168 -4.07 13.05 -17.77
CA ASN A 168 -4.14 13.40 -16.35
C ASN A 168 -3.80 12.22 -15.43
N ILE A 169 -4.13 10.98 -15.82
CA ILE A 169 -3.91 9.80 -14.98
C ILE A 169 -2.51 9.20 -15.11
N LYS A 170 -1.79 9.48 -16.22
CA LYS A 170 -0.43 8.97 -16.47
C LYS A 170 0.54 9.24 -15.32
N PRO A 171 0.70 10.48 -14.80
CA PRO A 171 1.63 10.73 -13.69
C PRO A 171 1.26 9.95 -12.43
N LEU A 172 -0.03 9.91 -12.09
CA LEU A 172 -0.53 9.14 -10.96
C LEU A 172 -0.24 7.64 -11.11
N CYS A 173 -0.49 7.08 -12.29
CA CYS A 173 -0.18 5.69 -12.59
C CYS A 173 1.31 5.40 -12.51
N LEU A 174 2.17 6.32 -12.96
CA LEU A 174 3.62 6.12 -12.89
C LEU A 174 4.13 6.13 -11.44
N GLY A 175 3.70 7.09 -10.61
CA GLY A 175 4.08 7.13 -9.19
C GLY A 175 3.62 5.87 -8.45
N LEU A 176 2.35 5.48 -8.61
CA LEU A 176 1.81 4.25 -8.00
C LEU A 176 2.48 2.98 -8.51
N ALA A 177 2.78 2.91 -9.81
CA ALA A 177 3.51 1.78 -10.38
C ALA A 177 4.91 1.68 -9.77
N GLY A 178 5.62 2.79 -9.60
CA GLY A 178 6.93 2.82 -8.95
C GLY A 178 6.88 2.26 -7.52
N ILE A 179 5.90 2.70 -6.73
CA ILE A 179 5.67 2.21 -5.35
C ILE A 179 5.38 0.71 -5.33
N PHE A 180 4.39 0.25 -6.10
CA PHE A 180 3.98 -1.16 -6.07
C PHE A 180 5.01 -2.10 -6.69
N LEU A 181 5.75 -1.65 -7.71
CA LEU A 181 6.82 -2.44 -8.31
C LEU A 181 8.00 -2.61 -7.36
N PHE A 182 8.33 -1.56 -6.59
CA PHE A 182 9.33 -1.65 -5.54
C PHE A 182 8.90 -2.62 -4.43
N ASP A 183 7.65 -2.51 -3.95
CA ASP A 183 7.10 -3.44 -2.95
C ASP A 183 7.07 -4.89 -3.47
N LEU A 184 6.76 -5.09 -4.76
CA LEU A 184 6.82 -6.41 -5.40
C LEU A 184 8.24 -6.97 -5.41
N TYR A 185 9.23 -6.14 -5.75
CA TYR A 185 10.64 -6.53 -5.68
C TYR A 185 11.03 -6.98 -4.27
N LEU A 186 10.70 -6.17 -3.25
CA LEU A 186 11.02 -6.46 -1.85
C LEU A 186 10.37 -7.78 -1.40
N PHE A 187 9.07 -7.98 -1.64
CA PHE A 187 8.39 -9.20 -1.21
C PHE A 187 8.80 -10.42 -2.05
N SER A 188 9.15 -10.25 -3.32
CA SER A 188 9.69 -11.35 -4.14
C SER A 188 11.01 -11.86 -3.59
N GLN A 189 11.91 -10.97 -3.17
CA GLN A 189 13.16 -11.34 -2.49
C GLN A 189 12.87 -12.06 -1.17
N ALA A 190 11.94 -11.52 -0.38
CA ALA A 190 11.56 -12.12 0.89
C ALA A 190 11.00 -13.54 0.73
N VAL A 191 10.17 -13.79 -0.29
CA VAL A 191 9.65 -15.13 -0.63
C VAL A 191 10.78 -16.07 -1.09
N LEU A 192 11.70 -15.59 -1.93
CA LEU A 192 12.78 -16.40 -2.50
C LEU A 192 13.78 -16.86 -1.43
N PHE A 193 14.15 -15.95 -0.53
CA PHE A 193 15.16 -16.17 0.52
C PHE A 193 14.55 -16.52 1.89
N ASN A 194 13.21 -16.57 1.98
CA ASN A 194 12.45 -16.81 3.21
C ASN A 194 12.79 -15.83 4.35
N HIS A 195 13.34 -14.66 4.01
CA HIS A 195 13.69 -13.57 4.92
C HIS A 195 13.69 -12.25 4.12
N PRO A 196 13.10 -11.16 4.63
CA PRO A 196 13.14 -9.87 3.96
C PRO A 196 14.56 -9.30 3.92
N ASP A 197 14.97 -8.75 2.79
CA ASP A 197 16.25 -8.04 2.66
C ASP A 197 16.21 -6.76 3.53
N GLU A 198 17.06 -6.69 4.56
CA GLU A 198 17.11 -5.55 5.50
C GLU A 198 17.51 -4.26 4.78
N ASP A 199 18.42 -4.33 3.80
CA ASP A 199 18.91 -3.16 3.08
C ASP A 199 17.81 -2.62 2.16
N ALA A 200 17.15 -3.49 1.39
CA ALA A 200 16.02 -3.09 0.55
C ALA A 200 14.84 -2.56 1.38
N SER A 201 14.58 -3.15 2.55
CA SER A 201 13.53 -2.68 3.46
C SER A 201 13.85 -1.30 4.03
N SER A 202 15.12 -1.04 4.34
CA SER A 202 15.54 0.23 4.94
C SER A 202 15.34 1.45 4.03
N ILE A 203 15.30 1.26 2.71
CA ILE A 203 15.09 2.35 1.74
C ILE A 203 13.63 2.50 1.29
N ARG A 204 12.72 1.62 1.72
CA ARG A 204 11.32 1.59 1.28
C ARG A 204 10.64 2.95 1.47
N GLY A 205 10.77 3.55 2.65
CA GLY A 205 10.21 4.89 2.90
C GLY A 205 10.72 5.97 1.95
N ALA A 206 12.00 5.93 1.56
CA ALA A 206 12.58 6.91 0.66
C ALA A 206 12.03 6.77 -0.77
N VAL A 207 11.79 5.54 -1.23
CA VAL A 207 11.13 5.28 -2.53
C VAL A 207 9.71 5.83 -2.52
N HIS A 208 8.97 5.62 -1.43
CA HIS A 208 7.62 6.17 -1.27
C HIS A 208 7.61 7.70 -1.19
N ALA A 209 8.63 8.32 -0.63
CA ALA A 209 8.74 9.78 -0.56
C ALA A 209 9.02 10.42 -1.93
N LEU A 210 9.69 9.68 -2.82
CA LEU A 210 10.11 10.15 -4.14
C LEU A 210 9.00 10.02 -5.21
N MET A 211 8.07 9.08 -5.03
CA MET A 211 7.00 8.74 -5.98
C MET A 211 5.69 9.43 -5.67
#